data_AF-K1TQ67-F1
#
_entry.id   AF-K1TQ67-F1
#
_cell.length_a   1.000
_cell.length_b   1.000
_cell.length_c   1.000
_cell.angle_alpha   90.00
_cell.angle_beta   90.00
_cell.angle_gamma   90.00
#
_symmetry.space_group_name_H-M   'P 1'
#
loop_
_entity.id
_entity.type
_entity.pdbx_description
1 polymer ?
#
loop_
_entity_poly.entity_id
_entity_poly.type
_entity_poly.pdbx_seq_one_letter_code
_entity_poly.pdbx_strand_id
1 'polypeptide(L)'
;YGDDVQNPDAVLVRSAAMHDMEFADNLLAIARAGAGTNNIPKDKCSEQGIVVFNTPGANANAVKELVIAGLLLSNRKVIEGYEWAKTLKGNGAAVGKMVEKGKSQFVGPEIKGKTLGVIGLGAIGILVANAAVALGMNVIGFDPFMSVGNALKLAPTVKLMKSAEDVMVNCDYLTIHVPLTDDTRDMVDADMIAKMKDGVRILNFSRDGLVNSTAVLEAVKSGKVAER
;
A
#
# COMPACT_ATOMS: atom_id res chain seq x y z
N TYR A 1 9.50 -28.55 -1.16
CA TYR A 1 9.43 -28.76 -2.62
C TYR A 1 8.19 -29.60 -2.92
N GLY A 2 7.86 -29.91 -4.18
CA GLY A 2 6.82 -30.92 -4.41
C GLY A 2 7.25 -32.24 -3.77
N ASP A 3 6.31 -33.02 -3.25
CA ASP A 3 6.62 -34.21 -2.44
C ASP A 3 7.45 -35.26 -3.22
N ASP A 4 7.43 -35.19 -4.56
CA ASP A 4 8.12 -36.12 -5.46
C ASP A 4 9.53 -35.66 -5.91
N VAL A 5 10.00 -34.49 -5.47
CA VAL A 5 11.29 -33.93 -5.91
C VAL A 5 12.35 -34.08 -4.84
N GLN A 6 13.24 -35.07 -5.03
CA GLN A 6 14.43 -35.26 -4.21
C GLN A 6 15.59 -34.42 -4.75
N ASN A 7 16.31 -33.74 -3.85
CA ASN A 7 17.54 -33.01 -4.16
C ASN A 7 17.43 -32.07 -5.37
N PRO A 8 16.58 -31.03 -5.33
CA PRO A 8 16.46 -30.09 -6.44
C PRO A 8 17.67 -29.15 -6.55
N ASP A 9 18.17 -28.91 -7.76
CA ASP A 9 19.21 -27.89 -8.01
C ASP A 9 18.66 -26.45 -7.87
N ALA A 10 17.36 -26.28 -8.03
CA ALA A 10 16.71 -24.99 -7.92
C ALA A 10 15.29 -25.08 -7.34
N VAL A 11 14.89 -23.99 -6.69
CA VAL A 11 13.63 -23.91 -5.96
C VAL A 11 12.87 -22.68 -6.41
N LEU A 12 11.58 -22.86 -6.70
CA LEU A 12 10.65 -21.76 -6.88
C LEU A 12 9.70 -21.66 -5.67
N VAL A 13 9.71 -20.51 -5.00
CA VAL A 13 8.83 -20.24 -3.85
C VAL A 13 8.00 -18.96 -4.04
N ARG A 14 6.89 -18.87 -3.31
CA ARG A 14 6.14 -17.62 -3.11
C ARG A 14 6.29 -17.10 -1.68
N SER A 15 5.47 -17.61 -0.77
CA SER A 15 5.37 -17.18 0.62
C SER A 15 5.76 -18.25 1.64
N ALA A 16 6.19 -19.44 1.18
CA ALA A 16 6.66 -20.51 2.05
C ALA A 16 7.84 -20.01 2.92
N ALA A 17 7.79 -20.27 4.22
CA ALA A 17 8.87 -19.93 5.15
C ALA A 17 10.00 -20.94 4.97
N MET A 18 11.23 -20.47 4.79
CA MET A 18 12.41 -21.30 4.54
C MET A 18 13.46 -21.20 5.66
N HIS A 19 13.19 -20.43 6.73
CA HIS A 19 14.16 -20.22 7.82
C HIS A 19 14.54 -21.50 8.53
N ASP A 20 13.56 -22.39 8.74
CA ASP A 20 13.77 -23.69 9.40
C ASP A 20 14.08 -24.83 8.40
N MET A 21 14.25 -24.52 7.11
CA MET A 21 14.53 -25.54 6.10
C MET A 21 16.01 -25.91 6.09
N GLU A 22 16.29 -27.19 6.04
CA GLU A 22 17.60 -27.70 5.62
C GLU A 22 17.69 -27.70 4.09
N PHE A 23 18.80 -27.21 3.57
CA PHE A 23 19.08 -27.17 2.14
C PHE A 23 19.96 -28.37 1.81
N ALA A 24 19.61 -29.08 0.74
CA ALA A 24 20.45 -30.15 0.22
C ALA A 24 21.73 -29.56 -0.39
N ASP A 25 22.84 -30.30 -0.33
CA ASP A 25 24.15 -29.84 -0.79
C ASP A 25 24.20 -29.46 -2.28
N ASN A 26 23.26 -29.97 -3.09
CA ASN A 26 23.19 -29.68 -4.52
C ASN A 26 22.30 -28.48 -4.87
N LEU A 27 21.68 -27.83 -3.88
CA LEU A 27 20.83 -26.67 -4.14
C LEU A 27 21.68 -25.47 -4.58
N LEU A 28 21.46 -24.96 -5.79
CA LEU A 28 22.21 -23.84 -6.36
C LEU A 28 21.45 -22.51 -6.30
N ALA A 29 20.12 -22.56 -6.39
CA ALA A 29 19.31 -21.35 -6.54
C ALA A 29 17.93 -21.42 -5.88
N ILE A 30 17.51 -20.29 -5.32
CA ILE A 30 16.14 -20.07 -4.85
C ILE A 30 15.57 -18.86 -5.58
N ALA A 31 14.54 -19.07 -6.37
CA ALA A 31 13.79 -18.00 -7.01
C ALA A 31 12.48 -17.73 -6.26
N ARG A 32 12.24 -16.47 -5.92
CA ARG A 32 10.96 -16.03 -5.37
C ARG A 32 10.09 -15.38 -6.43
N ALA A 33 8.89 -15.93 -6.62
CA ALA A 33 7.80 -15.28 -7.32
C ALA A 33 7.13 -14.19 -6.43
N GLY A 34 7.91 -13.16 -6.10
CA GLY A 34 7.52 -11.95 -5.39
C GLY A 34 8.70 -10.99 -5.18
N ALA A 35 8.41 -9.77 -4.73
CA ALA A 35 9.42 -8.71 -4.61
C ALA A 35 10.31 -8.82 -3.35
N GLY A 36 9.74 -8.90 -2.15
CA GLY A 36 10.50 -9.12 -0.90
C GLY A 36 11.17 -10.50 -0.82
N THR A 37 12.02 -10.76 0.17
CA THR A 37 12.65 -12.08 0.34
C THR A 37 12.73 -12.48 1.82
N ASN A 38 11.87 -11.90 2.65
CA ASN A 38 11.92 -12.01 4.12
C ASN A 38 11.70 -13.44 4.64
N ASN A 39 11.10 -14.30 3.81
CA ASN A 39 10.84 -15.70 4.10
C ASN A 39 12.03 -16.62 3.78
N ILE A 40 13.14 -16.07 3.26
CA ILE A 40 14.33 -16.82 2.83
C ILE A 40 15.50 -16.43 3.74
N PRO A 41 16.21 -17.39 4.36
CA PRO A 41 17.38 -17.12 5.21
C PRO A 41 18.58 -16.78 4.33
N LYS A 42 18.65 -15.52 3.86
CA LYS A 42 19.67 -15.07 2.89
C LYS A 42 21.10 -15.24 3.38
N ASP A 43 21.36 -15.11 4.67
CA ASP A 43 22.70 -15.26 5.24
C ASP A 43 23.17 -16.71 5.11
N LYS A 44 22.32 -17.67 5.54
CA LYS A 44 22.54 -19.12 5.32
C LYS A 44 22.70 -19.47 3.84
N CYS A 45 21.87 -18.88 2.96
CA CYS A 45 22.00 -19.08 1.52
C CYS A 45 23.37 -18.60 1.01
N SER A 46 23.83 -17.44 1.50
CA SER A 46 25.11 -16.85 1.09
C SER A 46 26.30 -17.69 1.57
N GLU A 47 26.25 -18.20 2.80
CA GLU A 47 27.27 -19.12 3.36
C GLU A 47 27.40 -20.42 2.55
N GLN A 48 26.29 -20.91 1.99
CA GLN A 48 26.24 -22.14 1.21
C GLN A 48 26.40 -21.92 -0.31
N GLY A 49 26.63 -20.68 -0.76
CA GLY A 49 26.79 -20.36 -2.18
C GLY A 49 25.49 -20.42 -3.00
N ILE A 50 24.33 -20.36 -2.34
CA ILE A 50 23.01 -20.44 -2.95
C ILE A 50 22.53 -19.05 -3.39
N VAL A 51 22.25 -18.89 -4.68
CA VAL A 51 21.81 -17.60 -5.24
C VAL A 51 20.32 -17.39 -5.02
N VAL A 52 19.94 -16.21 -4.50
CA VAL A 52 18.53 -15.84 -4.30
C VAL A 52 18.07 -14.83 -5.34
N PHE A 53 17.07 -15.21 -6.13
CA PHE A 53 16.40 -14.35 -7.12
C PHE A 53 15.04 -13.87 -6.61
N ASN A 54 14.62 -12.69 -7.04
CA ASN A 54 13.29 -12.14 -6.79
C ASN A 54 12.75 -11.41 -8.03
N THR A 55 11.51 -10.92 -7.94
CA THR A 55 10.82 -10.25 -9.06
C THR A 55 10.30 -8.87 -8.65
N PRO A 56 11.21 -7.93 -8.29
CA PRO A 56 10.81 -6.59 -7.88
C PRO A 56 10.11 -5.86 -9.02
N GLY A 57 9.02 -5.15 -8.70
CA GLY A 57 8.26 -4.36 -9.67
C GLY A 57 7.28 -5.14 -10.55
N ALA A 58 7.36 -6.48 -10.62
CA ALA A 58 6.49 -7.29 -11.49
C ALA A 58 4.99 -7.12 -11.20
N ASN A 59 4.62 -6.84 -9.94
CA ASN A 59 3.26 -6.57 -9.51
C ASN A 59 2.95 -5.08 -9.27
N ALA A 60 3.84 -4.17 -9.67
CA ALA A 60 3.71 -2.75 -9.30
C ALA A 60 2.42 -2.12 -9.84
N ASN A 61 2.02 -2.45 -11.07
CA ASN A 61 0.78 -1.97 -11.66
C ASN A 61 -0.46 -2.46 -10.88
N ALA A 62 -0.47 -3.74 -10.48
CA ALA A 62 -1.58 -4.31 -9.73
C ALA A 62 -1.73 -3.65 -8.33
N VAL A 63 -0.61 -3.37 -7.65
CA VAL A 63 -0.64 -2.64 -6.38
C VAL A 63 -1.12 -1.21 -6.58
N LYS A 64 -0.64 -0.51 -7.63
CA LYS A 64 -1.12 0.83 -7.98
C LYS A 64 -2.65 0.85 -8.16
N GLU A 65 -3.20 -0.11 -8.89
CA GLU A 65 -4.66 -0.21 -9.10
C GLU A 65 -5.42 -0.38 -7.78
N LEU A 66 -4.93 -1.24 -6.88
CA LEU A 66 -5.54 -1.43 -5.56
C LEU A 66 -5.45 -0.19 -4.67
N VAL A 67 -4.33 0.54 -4.71
CA VAL A 67 -4.17 1.80 -3.96
C VAL A 67 -5.15 2.85 -4.44
N ILE A 68 -5.29 3.03 -5.76
CA ILE A 68 -6.26 3.97 -6.34
C ILE A 68 -7.70 3.54 -6.05
N ALA A 69 -7.99 2.24 -6.09
CA ALA A 69 -9.30 1.72 -5.68
C ALA A 69 -9.58 2.02 -4.20
N GLY A 70 -8.64 1.72 -3.29
CA GLY A 70 -8.77 2.03 -1.86
C GLY A 70 -8.93 3.53 -1.59
N LEU A 71 -8.21 4.37 -2.32
CA LEU A 71 -8.34 5.83 -2.26
C LEU A 71 -9.77 6.28 -2.62
N LEU A 72 -10.37 5.71 -3.67
CA LEU A 72 -11.74 6.05 -4.06
C LEU A 72 -12.79 5.46 -3.09
N LEU A 73 -12.57 4.23 -2.62
CA LEU A 73 -13.48 3.54 -1.70
C LEU A 73 -13.54 4.21 -0.33
N SER A 74 -12.41 4.70 0.20
CA SER A 74 -12.38 5.47 1.44
C SER A 74 -13.23 6.75 1.32
N ASN A 75 -13.19 7.41 0.17
CA ASN A 75 -13.84 8.72 0.04
C ASN A 75 -15.32 8.66 -0.33
N ARG A 76 -15.77 7.70 -1.14
CA ARG A 76 -17.05 7.82 -1.89
C ARG A 76 -18.22 7.02 -1.32
N LYS A 77 -18.08 6.45 -0.12
CA LYS A 77 -19.12 5.63 0.56
C LYS A 77 -19.73 4.55 -0.36
N VAL A 78 -18.91 4.01 -1.27
CA VAL A 78 -19.37 3.09 -2.32
C VAL A 78 -19.89 1.79 -1.71
N ILE A 79 -19.20 1.30 -0.68
CA ILE A 79 -19.56 0.04 -0.01
C ILE A 79 -20.88 0.19 0.74
N GLU A 80 -21.09 1.29 1.44
CA GLU A 80 -22.33 1.58 2.17
C GLU A 80 -23.49 1.80 1.21
N GLY A 81 -23.26 2.53 0.12
CA GLY A 81 -24.26 2.69 -0.94
C GLY A 81 -24.63 1.34 -1.56
N TYR A 82 -23.66 0.46 -1.77
CA TYR A 82 -23.89 -0.91 -2.26
C TYR A 82 -24.68 -1.76 -1.26
N GLU A 83 -24.30 -1.77 0.03
CA GLU A 83 -25.02 -2.53 1.06
C GLU A 83 -26.44 -2.00 1.24
N TRP A 84 -26.64 -0.68 1.23
CA TRP A 84 -27.97 -0.08 1.25
C TRP A 84 -28.79 -0.46 0.01
N ALA A 85 -28.21 -0.44 -1.17
CA ALA A 85 -28.91 -0.82 -2.40
C ALA A 85 -29.46 -2.26 -2.35
N LYS A 86 -28.77 -3.19 -1.68
CA LYS A 86 -29.28 -4.55 -1.46
C LYS A 86 -30.58 -4.57 -0.66
N THR A 87 -30.74 -3.67 0.31
CA THR A 87 -31.96 -3.58 1.15
C THR A 87 -33.20 -3.15 0.35
N LEU A 88 -33.00 -2.55 -0.83
CA LEU A 88 -34.08 -2.09 -1.70
C LEU A 88 -34.69 -3.23 -2.54
N LYS A 89 -34.03 -4.39 -2.62
CA LYS A 89 -34.50 -5.55 -3.39
C LYS A 89 -35.86 -6.02 -2.87
N GLY A 90 -36.82 -6.24 -3.78
CA GLY A 90 -38.17 -6.68 -3.44
C GLY A 90 -39.22 -5.57 -3.32
N ASN A 91 -38.83 -4.29 -3.40
CA ASN A 91 -39.75 -3.15 -3.28
C ASN A 91 -40.41 -2.69 -4.60
N GLY A 92 -40.19 -3.42 -5.71
CA GLY A 92 -40.86 -3.18 -7.00
C GLY A 92 -40.80 -1.73 -7.49
N ALA A 93 -41.95 -1.16 -7.86
CA ALA A 93 -42.05 0.22 -8.35
C ALA A 93 -41.67 1.29 -7.31
N ALA A 94 -41.59 0.95 -6.02
CA ALA A 94 -41.22 1.92 -4.98
C ALA A 94 -39.72 2.24 -4.93
N VAL A 95 -38.87 1.40 -5.54
CA VAL A 95 -37.40 1.54 -5.50
C VAL A 95 -36.95 2.93 -5.95
N GLY A 96 -37.51 3.47 -7.04
CA GLY A 96 -37.11 4.80 -7.54
C GLY A 96 -37.31 5.91 -6.51
N LYS A 97 -38.46 5.92 -5.82
CA LYS A 97 -38.74 6.90 -4.75
C LYS A 97 -37.83 6.70 -3.53
N MET A 98 -37.53 5.45 -3.17
CA MET A 98 -36.61 5.13 -2.08
C MET A 98 -35.19 5.60 -2.41
N VAL A 99 -34.74 5.42 -3.65
CA VAL A 99 -33.41 5.85 -4.11
C VAL A 99 -33.26 7.37 -4.01
N GLU A 100 -34.21 8.12 -4.58
CA GLU A 100 -34.16 9.59 -4.54
C GLU A 100 -34.17 10.15 -3.11
N LYS A 101 -34.88 9.50 -2.19
CA LYS A 101 -34.92 9.90 -0.77
C LYS A 101 -33.62 9.56 -0.01
N GLY A 102 -32.94 8.47 -0.37
CA GLY A 102 -31.79 7.95 0.40
C GLY A 102 -30.41 8.25 -0.17
N LYS A 103 -30.27 8.54 -1.47
CA LYS A 103 -28.94 8.64 -2.13
C LYS A 103 -28.01 9.70 -1.53
N SER A 104 -28.55 10.77 -0.95
CA SER A 104 -27.76 11.85 -0.34
C SER A 104 -26.98 11.41 0.90
N GLN A 105 -27.35 10.30 1.54
CA GLN A 105 -26.66 9.73 2.69
C GLN A 105 -25.24 9.23 2.34
N PHE A 106 -25.02 8.92 1.06
CA PHE A 106 -23.77 8.35 0.53
C PHE A 106 -22.93 9.39 -0.22
N VAL A 107 -23.19 10.69 -0.01
CA VAL A 107 -22.30 11.74 -0.48
C VAL A 107 -21.01 11.65 0.34
N GLY A 108 -19.91 11.43 -0.37
CA GLY A 108 -18.56 11.43 0.17
C GLY A 108 -17.71 12.51 -0.48
N PRO A 109 -16.55 12.87 0.08
CA PRO A 109 -15.74 13.95 -0.49
C PRO A 109 -15.25 13.60 -1.90
N GLU A 110 -14.78 14.62 -2.61
CA GLU A 110 -14.01 14.44 -3.84
C GLU A 110 -12.51 14.47 -3.53
N ILE A 111 -11.72 13.72 -4.30
CA ILE A 111 -10.25 13.70 -4.17
C ILE A 111 -9.59 14.84 -4.97
N LYS A 112 -10.28 15.40 -5.96
CA LYS A 112 -9.74 16.45 -6.82
C LYS A 112 -9.34 17.67 -5.98
N GLY A 113 -8.13 18.18 -6.20
CA GLY A 113 -7.56 19.30 -5.44
C GLY A 113 -7.07 18.94 -4.04
N LYS A 114 -7.31 17.73 -3.54
CA LYS A 114 -6.74 17.24 -2.28
C LYS A 114 -5.29 16.80 -2.47
N THR A 115 -4.56 16.70 -1.37
CA THR A 115 -3.14 16.37 -1.37
C THR A 115 -2.92 14.90 -1.01
N LEU A 116 -2.33 14.13 -1.94
CA LEU A 116 -1.81 12.79 -1.67
C LEU A 116 -0.32 12.88 -1.31
N GLY A 117 0.03 12.38 -0.13
CA GLY A 117 1.39 12.12 0.32
C GLY A 117 1.82 10.70 -0.05
N VAL A 118 2.96 10.57 -0.73
CA VAL A 118 3.52 9.28 -1.14
C VAL A 118 4.88 9.07 -0.49
N ILE A 119 4.97 8.10 0.43
CA ILE A 119 6.25 7.70 1.05
C ILE A 119 6.79 6.49 0.28
N GLY A 120 7.99 6.62 -0.27
CA GLY A 120 8.60 5.64 -1.16
C GLY A 120 8.20 5.88 -2.61
N LEU A 121 9.16 6.31 -3.42
CA LEU A 121 9.01 6.66 -4.84
C LEU A 121 9.82 5.68 -5.71
N GLY A 122 9.65 4.40 -5.40
CA GLY A 122 10.11 3.28 -6.24
C GLY A 122 9.08 2.86 -7.29
N ALA A 123 9.13 1.59 -7.68
CA ALA A 123 8.29 1.04 -8.76
C ALA A 123 6.78 1.25 -8.56
N ILE A 124 6.28 1.19 -7.32
CA ILE A 124 4.85 1.37 -7.01
C ILE A 124 4.53 2.85 -6.81
N GLY A 125 5.28 3.54 -5.94
CA GLY A 125 4.96 4.92 -5.55
C GLY A 125 4.96 5.90 -6.70
N ILE A 126 5.86 5.75 -7.69
CA ILE A 126 5.85 6.57 -8.91
C ILE A 126 4.54 6.39 -9.68
N LEU A 127 4.10 5.13 -9.86
CA LEU A 127 2.87 4.84 -10.60
C LEU A 127 1.63 5.40 -9.87
N VAL A 128 1.60 5.30 -8.54
CA VAL A 128 0.52 5.84 -7.71
C VAL A 128 0.51 7.37 -7.77
N ALA A 129 1.67 8.01 -7.61
CA ALA A 129 1.82 9.46 -7.71
C ALA A 129 1.30 9.99 -9.05
N ASN A 130 1.72 9.38 -10.16
CA ASN A 130 1.32 9.80 -11.50
C ASN A 130 -0.18 9.58 -11.74
N ALA A 131 -0.74 8.46 -11.26
CA ALA A 131 -2.18 8.21 -11.36
C ALA A 131 -2.99 9.24 -10.54
N ALA A 132 -2.54 9.59 -9.34
CA ALA A 132 -3.18 10.60 -8.51
C ALA A 132 -3.13 12.00 -9.14
N VAL A 133 -2.01 12.37 -9.77
CA VAL A 133 -1.92 13.61 -10.56
C VAL A 133 -2.95 13.60 -11.71
N ALA A 134 -3.06 12.49 -12.45
CA ALA A 134 -4.03 12.37 -13.54
C ALA A 134 -5.49 12.45 -13.06
N LEU A 135 -5.76 12.06 -11.81
CA LEU A 135 -7.06 12.22 -11.15
C LEU A 135 -7.28 13.62 -10.57
N GLY A 136 -6.34 14.54 -10.76
CA GLY A 136 -6.44 15.94 -10.35
C GLY A 136 -6.09 16.21 -8.89
N MET A 137 -5.33 15.31 -8.24
CA MET A 137 -4.79 15.56 -6.90
C MET A 137 -3.50 16.38 -6.96
N ASN A 138 -3.22 17.11 -5.88
CA ASN A 138 -1.88 17.60 -5.59
C ASN A 138 -1.07 16.44 -5.01
N VAL A 139 0.16 16.22 -5.48
CA VAL A 139 0.98 15.11 -4.99
C VAL A 139 2.28 15.63 -4.41
N ILE A 140 2.54 15.22 -3.18
CA ILE A 140 3.82 15.40 -2.50
C ILE A 140 4.42 14.03 -2.19
N GLY A 141 5.73 13.89 -2.25
CA GLY A 141 6.35 12.59 -1.98
C GLY A 141 7.76 12.67 -1.45
N PHE A 142 8.20 11.59 -0.81
CA PHE A 142 9.53 11.48 -0.24
C PHE A 142 10.09 10.09 -0.50
N ASP A 143 11.36 10.03 -0.90
CA ASP A 143 12.14 8.80 -0.95
C ASP A 143 13.59 9.14 -0.58
N PRO A 144 14.17 8.50 0.46
CA PRO A 144 15.54 8.79 0.89
C PRO A 144 16.60 8.38 -0.14
N PHE A 145 16.25 7.52 -1.10
CA PHE A 145 17.13 6.98 -2.13
C PHE A 145 16.66 7.35 -3.53
N MET A 146 16.07 8.54 -3.69
CA MET A 146 15.61 9.04 -4.97
C MET A 146 16.73 9.07 -6.02
N SER A 147 16.63 8.21 -7.03
CA SER A 147 17.53 8.23 -8.18
C SER A 147 17.06 9.21 -9.25
N VAL A 148 17.97 9.72 -10.07
CA VAL A 148 17.64 10.56 -11.23
C VAL A 148 16.66 9.84 -12.17
N GLY A 149 16.87 8.54 -12.40
CA GLY A 149 15.98 7.74 -13.25
C GLY A 149 14.57 7.60 -12.69
N ASN A 150 14.39 7.56 -11.37
CA ASN A 150 13.08 7.57 -10.75
C ASN A 150 12.44 8.96 -10.80
N ALA A 151 13.20 10.02 -10.53
CA ALA A 151 12.73 11.39 -10.62
C ALA A 151 12.19 11.73 -12.01
N LEU A 152 12.87 11.29 -13.07
CA LEU A 152 12.45 11.49 -14.47
C LEU A 152 11.14 10.76 -14.84
N LYS A 153 10.72 9.77 -14.05
CA LYS A 153 9.45 9.04 -14.28
C LYS A 153 8.26 9.69 -13.57
N LEU A 154 8.49 10.63 -12.66
CA LEU A 154 7.42 11.33 -11.96
C LEU A 154 6.77 12.37 -12.86
N ALA A 155 5.47 12.57 -12.69
CA ALA A 155 4.79 13.70 -13.27
C ALA A 155 5.45 15.00 -12.78
N PRO A 156 5.68 16.01 -13.64
CA PRO A 156 6.41 17.22 -13.28
C PRO A 156 5.79 18.03 -12.12
N THR A 157 4.51 17.82 -11.83
CA THR A 157 3.78 18.49 -10.76
C THR A 157 3.93 17.82 -9.39
N VAL A 158 4.53 16.62 -9.33
CA VAL A 158 4.85 15.96 -8.06
C VAL A 158 5.93 16.75 -7.34
N LYS A 159 5.67 17.14 -6.10
CA LYS A 159 6.64 17.87 -5.28
C LYS A 159 7.40 16.91 -4.37
N LEU A 160 8.73 16.94 -4.46
CA LEU A 160 9.58 16.18 -3.55
C LEU A 160 9.74 16.94 -2.23
N MET A 161 9.48 16.25 -1.13
CA MET A 161 9.64 16.76 0.24
C MET A 161 10.99 16.32 0.81
N LYS A 162 11.41 16.95 1.92
CA LYS A 162 12.73 16.68 2.52
C LYS A 162 12.73 15.49 3.47
N SER A 163 11.56 15.12 4.00
CA SER A 163 11.41 14.02 4.94
C SER A 163 10.04 13.33 4.79
N ALA A 164 9.92 12.14 5.37
CA ALA A 164 8.64 11.44 5.49
C ALA A 164 7.67 12.22 6.38
N GLU A 165 8.16 12.84 7.46
CA GLU A 165 7.36 13.71 8.34
C GLU A 165 6.74 14.88 7.57
N ASP A 166 7.52 15.56 6.73
CA ASP A 166 7.05 16.67 5.90
C ASP A 166 5.90 16.24 4.97
N VAL A 167 5.96 15.02 4.43
CA VAL A 167 4.86 14.45 3.63
C VAL A 167 3.63 14.24 4.51
N MET A 168 3.81 13.57 5.65
CA MET A 168 2.71 13.16 6.52
C MET A 168 1.91 14.35 7.06
N VAL A 169 2.58 15.40 7.52
CA VAL A 169 1.90 16.58 8.10
C VAL A 169 1.20 17.45 7.06
N ASN A 170 1.57 17.35 5.77
CA ASN A 170 1.03 18.20 4.70
C ASN A 170 -0.01 17.52 3.79
N CYS A 171 -0.28 16.22 3.96
CA CYS A 171 -1.20 15.47 3.11
C CYS A 171 -2.61 15.32 3.71
N ASP A 172 -3.62 15.16 2.84
CA ASP A 172 -4.98 14.77 3.22
C ASP A 172 -5.16 13.24 3.14
N TYR A 173 -4.35 12.60 2.28
CA TYR A 173 -4.27 11.16 2.10
C TYR A 173 -2.79 10.76 2.15
N LEU A 174 -2.46 9.72 2.89
CA LEU A 174 -1.12 9.14 2.94
C LEU A 174 -1.14 7.77 2.27
N THR A 175 -0.14 7.46 1.46
CA THR A 175 0.16 6.09 1.06
C THR A 175 1.65 5.75 1.18
N ILE A 176 1.93 4.50 1.56
CA ILE A 176 3.26 4.05 1.98
C ILE A 176 3.69 2.89 1.09
N HIS A 177 4.88 3.00 0.50
CA HIS A 177 5.47 2.08 -0.48
C HIS A 177 6.95 1.77 -0.19
N VAL A 178 7.31 1.70 1.09
CA VAL A 178 8.67 1.37 1.56
C VAL A 178 8.72 -0.08 2.11
N PRO A 179 9.90 -0.73 2.10
CA PRO A 179 10.08 -1.98 2.83
C PRO A 179 9.92 -1.77 4.34
N LEU A 180 9.61 -2.83 5.07
CA LEU A 180 9.70 -2.85 6.53
C LEU A 180 11.13 -3.16 6.96
N THR A 181 11.77 -2.19 7.59
CA THR A 181 13.05 -2.29 8.28
C THR A 181 12.89 -1.82 9.72
N ASP A 182 13.95 -1.86 10.53
CA ASP A 182 13.91 -1.30 11.88
C ASP A 182 13.69 0.23 11.86
N ASP A 183 14.25 0.93 10.88
CA ASP A 183 14.09 2.38 10.72
C ASP A 183 12.69 2.81 10.28
N THR A 184 11.93 1.93 9.61
CA THR A 184 10.58 2.24 9.11
C THR A 184 9.47 1.59 9.93
N ARG A 185 9.85 0.80 10.95
CA ARG A 185 8.89 0.13 11.84
C ARG A 185 8.10 1.18 12.59
N ASP A 186 6.78 1.03 12.59
CA ASP A 186 5.84 1.95 13.23
C ASP A 186 6.08 3.41 12.85
N MET A 187 6.57 3.68 11.63
CA MET A 187 6.82 5.05 11.18
C MET A 187 5.57 5.94 11.16
N VAL A 188 4.38 5.31 11.15
CA VAL A 188 3.10 5.96 11.42
C VAL A 188 2.60 5.49 12.78
N ASP A 189 3.11 6.11 13.83
CA ASP A 189 2.74 5.90 15.24
C ASP A 189 1.78 7.00 15.74
N ALA A 190 1.47 6.97 17.05
CA ALA A 190 0.57 7.94 17.66
C ALA A 190 1.11 9.38 17.59
N ASP A 191 2.41 9.58 17.79
CA ASP A 191 3.04 10.90 17.75
C ASP A 191 3.02 11.49 16.35
N MET A 192 3.29 10.67 15.33
CA MET A 192 3.21 11.08 13.95
C MET A 192 1.76 11.36 13.53
N ILE A 193 0.82 10.50 13.89
CA ILE A 193 -0.61 10.71 13.60
C ILE A 193 -1.11 12.01 14.25
N ALA A 194 -0.66 12.35 15.47
CA ALA A 194 -1.06 13.58 16.14
C ALA A 194 -0.69 14.85 15.36
N LYS A 195 0.43 14.84 14.62
CA LYS A 195 0.91 15.96 13.79
C LYS A 195 0.25 16.04 12.40
N MET A 196 -0.41 14.98 11.95
CA MET A 196 -1.12 14.97 10.66
C MET A 196 -2.33 15.91 10.68
N LYS A 197 -2.90 16.18 9.50
CA LYS A 197 -4.19 16.87 9.40
C LYS A 197 -5.30 16.03 10.02
N ASP A 198 -6.32 16.68 10.58
CA ASP A 198 -7.52 16.00 11.04
C ASP A 198 -8.32 15.44 9.85
N GLY A 199 -8.85 14.23 9.98
CA GLY A 199 -9.54 13.52 8.91
C GLY A 199 -8.61 12.98 7.82
N VAL A 200 -7.31 12.85 8.11
CA VAL A 200 -6.36 12.19 7.20
C VAL A 200 -6.77 10.75 6.93
N ARG A 201 -6.54 10.25 5.72
CA ARG A 201 -6.76 8.84 5.35
C ARG A 201 -5.44 8.16 5.05
N ILE A 202 -5.23 6.97 5.60
CA ILE A 202 -3.97 6.23 5.51
C ILE A 202 -4.17 4.95 4.70
N LEU A 203 -3.37 4.77 3.65
CA LEU A 203 -3.43 3.65 2.70
C LEU A 203 -2.11 2.87 2.74
N ASN A 204 -2.05 1.80 3.52
CA ASN A 204 -0.88 0.94 3.62
C ASN A 204 -1.09 -0.39 2.85
N PHE A 205 -0.52 -0.46 1.65
CA PHE A 205 -0.48 -1.68 0.82
C PHE A 205 0.93 -2.29 0.78
N SER A 206 1.75 -1.98 1.78
CA SER A 206 3.15 -2.42 1.87
C SER A 206 3.30 -3.54 2.90
N ARG A 207 3.48 -3.19 4.17
CA ARG A 207 3.70 -4.13 5.28
C ARG A 207 2.98 -3.64 6.52
N ASP A 208 2.37 -4.55 7.24
CA ASP A 208 1.62 -4.29 8.48
C ASP A 208 2.41 -3.47 9.50
N GLY A 209 3.66 -3.85 9.78
CA GLY A 209 4.51 -3.20 10.79
C GLY A 209 5.01 -1.79 10.45
N LEU A 210 4.56 -1.17 9.35
CA LEU A 210 4.86 0.24 9.03
C LEU A 210 3.91 1.21 9.74
N VAL A 211 2.74 0.71 10.16
CA VAL A 211 1.67 1.51 10.75
C VAL A 211 1.25 0.87 12.06
N ASN A 212 1.30 1.63 13.15
CA ASN A 212 0.88 1.12 14.44
C ASN A 212 -0.65 0.99 14.47
N SER A 213 -1.14 -0.25 14.46
CA SER A 213 -2.59 -0.53 14.36
C SER A 213 -3.38 -0.01 15.55
N THR A 214 -2.80 -0.04 16.75
CA THR A 214 -3.43 0.51 17.97
C THR A 214 -3.57 2.02 17.87
N ALA A 215 -2.52 2.72 17.42
CA ALA A 215 -2.54 4.16 17.24
C ALA A 215 -3.58 4.59 16.19
N VAL A 216 -3.66 3.88 15.05
CA VAL A 216 -4.67 4.15 14.02
C VAL A 216 -6.08 3.92 14.55
N LEU A 217 -6.30 2.85 15.31
CA LEU A 217 -7.63 2.56 15.88
C LEU A 217 -8.10 3.69 16.81
N GLU A 218 -7.24 4.17 17.69
CA GLU A 218 -7.58 5.29 18.58
C GLU A 218 -7.75 6.61 17.81
N ALA A 219 -6.95 6.83 16.77
CA ALA A 219 -7.06 8.01 15.91
C ALA A 219 -8.35 8.00 15.07
N VAL A 220 -8.84 6.83 14.66
CA VAL A 220 -10.15 6.68 14.00
C VAL A 220 -11.27 7.02 14.96
N LYS A 221 -11.22 6.52 16.21
CA LYS A 221 -12.23 6.84 17.23
C LYS A 221 -12.30 8.33 17.56
N SER A 222 -11.16 9.03 17.55
CA SER A 222 -11.10 10.47 17.83
C SER A 222 -11.43 11.35 16.61
N GLY A 223 -11.55 10.77 15.41
CA GLY A 223 -11.72 11.49 14.15
C GLY A 223 -10.44 12.12 13.60
N LYS A 224 -9.30 11.89 14.26
CA LYS A 224 -7.98 12.34 13.78
C LYS A 224 -7.64 11.68 12.44
N VAL A 225 -7.85 10.37 12.36
CA VAL A 225 -7.90 9.62 11.10
C VAL A 225 -9.36 9.47 10.72
N ALA A 226 -9.69 9.69 9.45
CA ALA A 226 -11.07 9.50 9.00
C ALA A 226 -11.45 8.02 9.14
N GLU A 227 -12.61 7.74 9.74
CA GLU A 227 -13.13 6.38 9.88
C GLU A 227 -13.30 5.70 8.52
N ARG A 228 -13.65 6.49 7.49
CA ARG A 228 -13.74 6.11 6.07
C ARG A 228 -13.43 7.31 5.20
#